data_AF-A0A7U9C1S0-F1
#
_entry.id   AF-A0A7U9C1S0-F1
#
_cell.length_a   1.000
_cell.length_b   1.000
_cell.length_c   1.000
_cell.angle_alpha   90.00
_cell.angle_beta   90.00
_cell.angle_gamma   90.00
#
_symmetry.space_group_name_H-M   'P 1'
#
loop_
_entity.id
_entity.type
_entity.pdbx_description
1 polymer ?
#
loop_
_entity_poly.entity_id
_entity_poly.type
_entity_poly.pdbx_seq_one_letter_code
_entity_poly.pdbx_strand_id
1 'polypeptide(L)' 'MFNIEGQEVVMATQYMAAVPEGELRFIAGSLAEQQDEISAALDMLFLGF' A
#
# COMPACT_ATOMS: atom_id res chain seq x y z
N MET A 1 -2.15 -3.42 -9.50
CA MET A 1 -3.52 -2.98 -9.15
C MET A 1 -3.99 -3.93 -8.07
N PHE A 2 -4.60 -3.40 -7.01
CA PHE A 2 -5.07 -4.20 -5.88
C PHE A 2 -6.59 -4.22 -5.89
N ASN A 3 -7.17 -5.39 -5.64
CA ASN A 3 -8.59 -5.51 -5.41
C ASN A 3 -8.86 -5.48 -3.90
N ILE A 4 -9.53 -4.43 -3.43
CA ILE A 4 -9.95 -4.30 -2.03
C ILE A 4 -11.48 -4.24 -2.02
N GLU A 5 -12.11 -5.25 -1.43
CA GLU A 5 -13.58 -5.39 -1.33
C GLU A 5 -14.32 -5.27 -2.68
N GLY A 6 -13.71 -5.75 -3.78
CA GLY A 6 -14.29 -5.70 -5.13
C GLY A 6 -13.98 -4.40 -5.88
N GLN A 7 -13.24 -3.47 -5.27
CA GLN A 7 -12.80 -2.24 -5.90
C GLN A 7 -11.33 -2.34 -6.33
N GLU A 8 -11.08 -2.06 -7.60
CA GLU A 8 -9.73 -1.91 -8.13
C GLU A 8 -9.13 -0.57 -7.69
N VAL A 9 -7.98 -0.63 -7.03
CA VAL A 9 -7.23 0.54 -6.57
C VAL A 9 -5.75 0.43 -6.94
N VAL A 10 -5.06 1.56 -6.93
CA VAL A 10 -3.62 1.64 -7.16
C VAL A 10 -2.95 2.12 -5.88
N MET A 11 -1.91 1.41 -5.44
CA MET A 11 -1.04 1.91 -4.38
C MET A 11 -0.22 3.06 -4.94
N ALA A 12 -0.42 4.25 -4.38
CA ALA A 12 0.32 5.44 -4.78
C ALA A 12 1.57 5.59 -3.90
N THR A 13 2.55 4.69 -4.10
CA THR A 13 3.77 4.54 -3.28
C THR A 13 4.50 5.86 -3.05
N GLN A 14 4.56 6.72 -4.07
CA GLN A 14 5.22 8.02 -4.03
C GLN A 14 4.56 9.04 -3.08
N TYR A 15 3.33 8.80 -2.65
CA TYR A 15 2.60 9.61 -1.68
C TYR A 15 2.58 9.00 -0.28
N MET A 16 3.46 8.03 0.00
CA MET A 16 3.58 7.46 1.34
C MET A 16 3.89 8.55 2.37
N ALA A 17 3.14 8.52 3.47
CA ALA A 17 3.30 9.44 4.58
C ALA A 17 2.97 8.76 5.91
N ALA A 18 3.55 9.27 7.00
CA ALA A 18 3.12 8.91 8.34
C ALA A 18 1.77 9.59 8.66
N VAL A 19 0.85 8.85 9.27
CA VAL A 19 -0.45 9.37 9.73
C VAL A 19 -0.65 9.07 11.22
N PRO A 20 -1.35 9.94 11.98
CA PRO A 20 -1.75 9.63 13.35
C PRO A 20 -2.69 8.43 13.40
N GLU A 21 -2.59 7.62 14.46
CA GLU A 21 -3.44 6.44 14.64
C GLU A 21 -4.94 6.79 14.64
N GLY A 22 -5.32 7.95 15.19
CA GLY A 22 -6.72 8.42 15.24
C GLY A 22 -7.34 8.72 13.87
N GLU A 23 -6.55 8.85 12.80
CA GLU A 23 -7.06 8.97 11.43
C GLU A 23 -7.44 7.62 10.80
N LEU A 24 -6.93 6.50 11.36
CA LEU A 24 -7.26 5.15 10.91
C LEU A 24 -8.64 4.75 11.47
N ARG A 25 -9.66 4.79 10.61
CA ARG A 25 -11.07 4.61 11.04
C ARG A 25 -11.48 3.16 11.21
N PHE A 26 -11.12 2.30 10.26
CA PHE A 26 -11.50 0.88 10.25
C PHE A 26 -10.49 0.06 9.46
N ILE A 27 -10.47 -1.25 9.72
CA ILE A 27 -9.63 -2.22 9.01
C ILE A 27 -10.43 -2.78 7.83
N ALA A 28 -9.97 -2.55 6.60
CA ALA A 28 -10.63 -3.03 5.38
C ALA A 28 -10.21 -4.46 4.97
N GLY A 29 -9.10 -4.98 5.50
CA GLY A 29 -8.58 -6.30 5.14
C GLY A 29 -7.07 -6.40 5.26
N SER A 30 -6.49 -7.41 4.61
CA SER A 30 -5.06 -7.67 4.57
C SER A 30 -4.56 -7.74 3.13
N LEU A 31 -3.43 -7.08 2.86
CA LEU A 31 -2.68 -7.19 1.60
C LEU A 31 -1.40 -8.04 1.78
N ALA A 32 -1.36 -8.91 2.79
CA ALA A 32 -0.17 -9.70 3.10
C ALA A 32 0.26 -10.60 1.94
N GLU A 33 -0.69 -11.10 1.13
CA GLU A 33 -0.37 -11.91 -0.05
C GLU A 33 0.35 -11.12 -1.16
N GLN A 34 0.22 -9.79 -1.16
CA GLN A 34 0.88 -8.90 -2.12
C GLN A 34 2.15 -8.26 -1.53
N GLN A 35 2.69 -8.79 -0.44
CA GLN A 35 3.90 -8.27 0.21
C GLN A 35 5.06 -8.11 -0.77
N ASP A 36 5.26 -9.07 -1.68
CA ASP A 36 6.34 -9.03 -2.66
C ASP A 36 6.20 -7.82 -3.61
N GLU A 37 4.99 -7.57 -4.13
CA GLU A 37 4.70 -6.42 -5.01
C GLU A 37 4.86 -5.09 -4.26
N ILE A 38 4.41 -5.04 -3.00
CA ILE A 38 4.54 -3.85 -2.14
C ILE A 38 6.02 -3.56 -1.88
N SER A 39 6.81 -4.58 -1.54
CA SER A 39 8.24 -4.43 -1.24
C SER A 39 9.02 -3.96 -2.46
N ALA A 40 8.77 -4.55 -3.63
CA ALA A 40 9.40 -4.15 -4.88
C ALA A 40 9.10 -2.69 -5.26
N ALA A 41 7.87 -2.20 -5.02
CA ALA A 41 7.53 -0.81 -5.26
C ALA A 41 8.26 0.16 -4.31
N LEU A 42 8.51 -0.26 -3.06
CA LEU A 42 9.28 0.53 -2.10
C LEU A 42 10.77 0.54 -2.45
N ASP A 43 11.32 -0.62 -2.84
CA ASP A 43 12.70 -0.72 -3.31
C ASP A 43 12.91 0.20 -4.52
N MET A 44 11.98 0.20 -5.47
CA MET A 44 12.03 1.12 -6.61
C MET A 44 11.98 2.59 -6.19
N LEU A 45 11.17 2.94 -5.19
CA LEU A 45 11.06 4.32 -4.70
C LEU A 45 12.34 4.80 -4.01
N PHE A 46 12.99 3.94 -3.22
CA PHE A 46 14.11 4.31 -2.36
C PHE A 46 15.49 4.04 -2.98
N LEU A 47 15.64 2.91 -3.67
CA LEU A 47 16.91 2.42 -4.21
C LEU A 47 17.00 2.63 -5.72
N GLY A 48 15.86 2.81 -6.39
CA GLY A 48 15.79 2.90 -7.85
C GLY A 48 15.79 1.52 -8.50
N PHE A 49 16.35 1.45 -9.71
CA PHE A 49 16.47 0.22 -10.50
C PHE A 49 17.82 -0.46 -10.29
#